data_AF-A0A087GZ46-F1
#
_entry.id   AF-A0A087GZ46-F1
#
_cell.length_a   1.000
_cell.length_b   1.000
_cell.length_c   1.000
_cell.angle_alpha   90.00
_cell.angle_beta   90.00
_cell.angle_gamma   90.00
#
_symmetry.space_group_name_H-M   'P 1'
#
loop_
_entity.id
_entity.type
_entity.pdbx_description
1 polymer ?
#
loop_
_entity_poly.entity_id
_entity_poly.type
_entity_poly.pdbx_seq_one_letter_code
_entity_poly.pdbx_strand_id
1 'polypeptide(L)'
;MLSFSVLTPYYKEDVLYSEEELNKENEDGISILFYLQKIYPDEWTNYLDRVKDPKLPEKDKSEFLREWVSYRGQTLARTVRGMMYYRQALELQCYQEVAGENAKFSVYQARASNDDNQKAFLERAKALADLKFTYVVSCQVYGTQKKSGDIHNRSCYTNILQLMLKYPSLRVAYVDEREETADAKSPKVFYSVLLKGGNKFDEEIYRIKLPGPPAEIGEGKPENQNHAIIFTRGEALQTIDMNQDNYFEEAFKIRNVLEEFNKERAGRRKPTILGLREHIFTGSVSSLAWFMSNQESSFVTIGQRILANPLRVRFHYGHPDIFDRIFHITRGGVSKASKVINLSEDIFGGFNSTLRGGYVTHHEYIQVGKGRDVGLNPISIFEAKVANGNGEQTLSLACSL
;
A
#
# COMPACT_ATOMS: atom_id res chain seq x y z
N MET A 1 -1.42 14.01 -17.01
CA MET A 1 -1.44 13.20 -15.78
C MET A 1 -0.21 13.50 -14.93
N LEU A 2 -0.46 13.93 -13.68
CA LEU A 2 0.55 14.05 -12.63
C LEU A 2 1.25 12.70 -12.41
N SER A 3 2.54 12.74 -12.08
CA SER A 3 3.23 11.55 -11.57
C SER A 3 2.96 11.37 -10.08
N PHE A 4 2.99 10.13 -9.61
CA PHE A 4 2.65 9.83 -8.22
C PHE A 4 3.44 8.66 -7.66
N SER A 5 3.54 8.63 -6.34
CA SER A 5 3.99 7.47 -5.60
C SER A 5 2.87 6.86 -4.79
N VAL A 6 2.97 5.55 -4.55
CA VAL A 6 2.30 4.90 -3.42
C VAL A 6 3.34 4.71 -2.29
N LEU A 7 2.92 4.90 -1.05
CA LEU A 7 3.71 4.61 0.15
C LEU A 7 2.92 3.68 1.08
N THR A 8 3.48 2.51 1.34
CA THR A 8 2.91 1.52 2.26
C THR A 8 3.85 1.27 3.43
N PRO A 9 3.47 1.62 4.67
CA PRO A 9 4.20 1.21 5.84
C PRO A 9 3.98 -0.29 6.10
N TYR A 10 5.06 -1.00 6.37
CA TYR A 10 5.09 -2.43 6.63
C TYR A 10 5.95 -2.68 7.86
N TYR A 11 5.51 -3.55 8.76
CA TYR A 11 6.31 -3.87 9.94
C TYR A 11 6.89 -5.27 9.86
N LYS A 12 6.09 -6.29 10.14
CA LYS A 12 6.56 -7.68 10.25
C LYS A 12 5.51 -8.72 9.88
N GLU A 13 4.39 -8.28 9.31
CA GLU A 13 3.31 -9.15 8.86
C GLU A 13 3.81 -10.14 7.80
N ASP A 14 3.10 -11.24 7.57
CA ASP A 14 3.55 -12.21 6.59
C ASP A 14 3.59 -11.63 5.17
N VAL A 15 4.69 -11.89 4.47
CA VAL A 15 4.87 -11.43 3.09
C VAL A 15 4.15 -12.37 2.13
N LEU A 16 4.35 -13.66 2.33
CA LEU A 16 3.70 -14.78 1.68
C LEU A 16 3.57 -15.87 2.72
N TYR A 17 2.42 -16.56 2.76
CA TYR A 17 2.30 -17.76 3.57
C TYR A 17 3.28 -18.84 3.10
N SER A 18 3.90 -19.51 4.05
CA SER A 18 4.73 -20.70 3.85
C SER A 18 3.87 -21.93 3.61
N GLU A 19 4.44 -22.98 3.01
CA GLU A 19 3.71 -24.25 2.79
C GLU A 19 3.23 -24.89 4.11
N GLU A 20 3.99 -24.72 5.18
CA GLU A 20 3.62 -25.18 6.51
C GLU A 20 2.36 -24.47 7.00
N GLU A 21 2.30 -23.14 6.88
CA GLU A 21 1.14 -22.33 7.28
C GLU A 21 -0.12 -22.64 6.47
N LEU A 22 0.03 -22.99 5.18
CA LEU A 22 -1.12 -23.37 4.34
C LEU A 22 -1.88 -24.57 4.91
N ASN A 23 -1.14 -25.53 5.46
CA ASN A 23 -1.65 -26.83 5.90
C ASN A 23 -1.79 -26.94 7.41
N LYS A 24 -1.25 -25.98 8.17
CA LYS A 24 -1.37 -25.92 9.62
C LYS A 24 -2.84 -25.75 10.02
N GLU A 25 -3.36 -26.73 10.73
CA GLU A 25 -4.71 -26.71 11.28
C GLU A 25 -4.77 -25.82 12.53
N ASN A 26 -5.87 -25.09 12.68
CA ASN A 26 -6.21 -24.38 13.91
C ASN A 26 -6.81 -25.33 14.96
N GLU A 27 -7.29 -24.79 16.09
CA GLU A 27 -7.93 -25.56 17.17
C GLU A 27 -9.16 -26.38 16.70
N ASP A 28 -9.80 -25.97 15.61
CA ASP A 28 -10.97 -26.64 15.02
C ASP A 28 -10.59 -27.66 13.92
N GLY A 29 -9.29 -27.92 13.69
CA GLY A 29 -8.85 -28.81 12.62
C GLY A 29 -8.93 -28.19 11.21
N ILE A 30 -9.05 -26.86 11.11
CA ILE A 30 -9.23 -26.14 9.84
C ILE A 30 -7.92 -25.45 9.45
N SER A 31 -7.40 -25.78 8.26
CA SER A 31 -6.25 -25.08 7.67
C SER A 31 -6.67 -23.87 6.83
N ILE A 32 -5.76 -22.91 6.63
CA ILE A 32 -6.01 -21.72 5.81
C ILE A 32 -6.36 -22.13 4.37
N LEU A 33 -5.64 -23.12 3.82
CA LEU A 33 -5.90 -23.59 2.47
C LEU A 33 -7.31 -24.19 2.35
N PHE A 34 -7.70 -25.07 3.28
CA PHE A 34 -9.04 -25.65 3.28
C PHE A 34 -10.12 -24.58 3.38
N TYR A 35 -9.95 -23.63 4.29
CA TYR A 35 -10.88 -22.53 4.49
C TYR A 35 -11.08 -21.71 3.20
N LEU A 36 -9.99 -21.26 2.57
CA LEU A 36 -10.05 -20.45 1.35
C LEU A 36 -10.66 -21.20 0.16
N GLN A 37 -10.42 -22.51 0.03
CA GLN A 37 -11.07 -23.34 -0.99
C GLN A 37 -12.59 -23.37 -0.83
N LYS A 38 -13.09 -23.34 0.41
CA LYS A 38 -14.53 -23.37 0.70
C LYS A 38 -15.20 -22.02 0.48
N ILE A 39 -14.52 -20.92 0.80
CA ILE A 39 -15.11 -19.58 0.62
C ILE A 39 -14.93 -19.00 -0.79
N TYR A 40 -13.99 -19.54 -1.59
CA TYR A 40 -13.77 -19.14 -3.00
C TYR A 40 -13.79 -20.34 -3.97
N PRO A 41 -14.89 -21.11 -4.08
CA PRO A 41 -14.94 -22.33 -4.89
C PRO A 41 -14.70 -22.09 -6.38
N ASP A 42 -15.25 -21.00 -6.92
CA ASP A 42 -15.10 -20.66 -8.35
C ASP A 42 -13.65 -20.26 -8.67
N GLU A 43 -13.03 -19.46 -7.80
CA GLU A 43 -11.64 -19.04 -7.98
C GLU A 43 -10.65 -20.19 -7.78
N TRP A 44 -11.00 -21.15 -6.92
CA TRP A 44 -10.24 -22.38 -6.74
C TRP A 44 -10.31 -23.25 -7.99
N THR A 45 -11.49 -23.41 -8.60
CA THR A 45 -11.64 -24.09 -9.89
C THR A 45 -10.79 -23.44 -10.97
N ASN A 46 -10.86 -22.12 -11.09
CA ASN A 46 -10.03 -21.35 -12.02
C ASN A 46 -8.52 -21.48 -11.74
N TYR A 47 -8.12 -21.66 -10.49
CA TYR A 47 -6.74 -21.96 -10.13
C TYR A 47 -6.33 -23.37 -10.58
N LEU A 48 -7.14 -24.38 -10.27
CA LEU A 48 -6.90 -25.76 -10.66
C LEU A 48 -6.75 -25.91 -12.17
N ASP A 49 -7.55 -25.19 -12.95
CA ASP A 49 -7.46 -25.24 -14.42
C ASP A 49 -6.19 -24.57 -14.95
N ARG A 50 -5.70 -23.50 -14.31
CA ARG A 50 -4.42 -22.86 -14.67
C ARG A 50 -3.21 -23.74 -14.34
N VAL A 51 -3.21 -24.43 -13.21
CA VAL A 51 -2.08 -25.30 -12.82
C VAL A 51 -2.03 -26.63 -13.55
N LYS A 52 -3.11 -27.00 -14.26
CA LYS A 52 -3.13 -28.14 -15.19
C LYS A 52 -2.51 -27.83 -16.55
N ASP A 53 -2.14 -26.58 -16.84
CA ASP A 53 -1.48 -26.24 -18.10
C ASP A 53 -0.14 -27.01 -18.20
N PRO A 54 0.04 -27.87 -19.22
CA PRO A 54 1.28 -28.65 -19.40
C PRO A 54 2.53 -27.78 -19.63
N LYS A 55 2.36 -26.48 -19.92
CA LYS A 55 3.48 -25.54 -20.03
C LYS A 55 4.00 -25.05 -18.67
N LEU A 56 3.27 -25.30 -17.58
CA LEU A 56 3.66 -24.87 -16.25
C LEU A 56 4.66 -25.86 -15.63
N PRO A 57 5.88 -25.44 -15.25
CA PRO A 57 6.84 -26.31 -14.58
C PRO A 57 6.30 -26.79 -13.23
N GLU A 58 6.48 -28.09 -12.93
CA GLU A 58 6.00 -28.70 -11.67
C GLU A 58 6.52 -27.97 -10.43
N LYS A 59 7.79 -27.54 -10.49
CA LYS A 59 8.47 -26.79 -9.42
C LYS A 59 7.79 -25.46 -9.06
N ASP A 60 7.04 -24.87 -9.99
CA ASP A 60 6.43 -23.56 -9.77
C ASP A 60 5.02 -23.71 -9.18
N LYS A 61 4.40 -24.91 -9.23
CA LYS A 61 3.03 -25.15 -8.74
C LYS A 61 2.86 -24.83 -7.26
N SER A 62 3.85 -25.18 -6.44
CA SER A 62 3.79 -24.85 -5.01
C SER A 62 3.86 -23.34 -4.76
N GLU A 63 4.69 -22.63 -5.51
CA GLU A 63 4.78 -21.17 -5.43
C GLU A 63 3.47 -20.52 -5.88
N PHE A 64 2.85 -21.00 -6.96
CA PHE A 64 1.53 -20.53 -7.39
C PHE A 64 0.44 -20.77 -6.34
N LEU A 65 0.49 -21.89 -5.61
CA LEU A 65 -0.44 -22.16 -4.52
C LEU A 65 -0.26 -21.15 -3.38
N ARG A 66 0.99 -20.95 -2.96
CA ARG A 66 1.34 -19.96 -1.93
C ARG A 66 0.91 -18.56 -2.32
N GLU A 67 1.14 -18.15 -3.58
CA GLU A 67 0.66 -16.88 -4.11
C GLU A 67 -0.86 -16.80 -4.06
N TRP A 68 -1.58 -17.83 -4.55
CA TRP A 68 -3.04 -17.86 -4.57
C TRP A 68 -3.63 -17.68 -3.16
N VAL A 69 -3.09 -18.37 -2.16
CA VAL A 69 -3.54 -18.24 -0.76
C VAL A 69 -3.16 -16.87 -0.19
N SER A 70 -1.91 -16.44 -0.36
CA SER A 70 -1.41 -15.16 0.17
C SER A 70 -2.16 -13.96 -0.40
N TYR A 71 -2.59 -14.04 -1.66
CA TYR A 71 -3.39 -13.03 -2.34
C TYR A 71 -4.83 -12.92 -1.83
N ARG A 72 -5.29 -13.87 -1.01
CA ARG A 72 -6.60 -13.85 -0.35
C ARG A 72 -6.48 -13.59 1.15
N GLY A 73 -5.30 -13.79 1.74
CA GLY A 73 -4.96 -13.36 3.09
C GLY A 73 -4.43 -11.92 3.17
N GLN A 74 -4.24 -11.41 4.40
CA GLN A 74 -3.76 -10.06 4.66
C GLN A 74 -2.23 -9.94 4.58
N THR A 75 -1.65 -10.34 3.45
CA THR A 75 -0.19 -10.37 3.24
C THR A 75 0.33 -9.16 2.47
N LEU A 76 1.61 -8.83 2.63
CA LEU A 76 2.28 -7.78 1.84
C LEU A 76 2.24 -8.08 0.32
N ALA A 77 2.34 -9.36 -0.08
CA ALA A 77 2.29 -9.71 -1.49
C ALA A 77 0.95 -9.35 -2.15
N ARG A 78 -0.17 -9.47 -1.44
CA ARG A 78 -1.49 -9.04 -1.95
C ARG A 78 -1.50 -7.54 -2.25
N THR A 79 -1.14 -6.75 -1.25
CA THR A 79 -1.12 -5.28 -1.32
C THR A 79 -0.16 -4.79 -2.40
N VAL A 80 1.02 -5.41 -2.49
CA VAL A 80 1.99 -5.07 -3.53
C VAL A 80 1.48 -5.37 -4.91
N ARG A 81 0.92 -6.57 -5.13
CA ARG A 81 0.31 -6.92 -6.40
C ARG A 81 -0.79 -5.92 -6.78
N GLY A 82 -1.68 -5.60 -5.84
CA GLY A 82 -2.75 -4.62 -6.04
C GLY A 82 -2.23 -3.27 -6.49
N MET A 83 -1.33 -2.66 -5.73
CA MET A 83 -0.80 -1.32 -6.07
C MET A 83 0.01 -1.33 -7.36
N MET A 84 0.65 -2.45 -7.72
CA MET A 84 1.35 -2.59 -8.99
C MET A 84 0.40 -2.66 -10.21
N TYR A 85 -0.90 -2.83 -10.02
CA TYR A 85 -1.87 -2.65 -11.10
C TYR A 85 -1.89 -1.21 -11.64
N TYR A 86 -1.51 -0.19 -10.86
CA TYR A 86 -1.33 1.16 -11.40
C TYR A 86 -0.30 1.18 -12.52
N ARG A 87 0.86 0.55 -12.32
CA ARG A 87 1.89 0.43 -13.36
C ARG A 87 1.35 -0.29 -14.59
N GLN A 88 0.68 -1.43 -14.38
CA GLN A 88 0.13 -2.23 -15.50
C GLN A 88 -0.95 -1.47 -16.28
N ALA A 89 -1.82 -0.74 -15.59
CA ALA A 89 -2.84 0.09 -16.21
C ALA A 89 -2.20 1.23 -17.03
N LEU A 90 -1.15 1.88 -16.51
CA LEU A 90 -0.40 2.92 -17.23
C LEU A 90 0.33 2.37 -18.45
N GLU A 91 0.93 1.18 -18.36
CA GLU A 91 1.52 0.49 -19.52
C GLU A 91 0.47 0.24 -20.60
N LEU A 92 -0.69 -0.31 -20.23
CA LEU A 92 -1.76 -0.60 -21.18
C LEU A 92 -2.31 0.69 -21.81
N GLN A 93 -2.57 1.73 -21.00
CA GLN A 93 -3.05 3.02 -21.48
C GLN A 93 -2.05 3.63 -22.47
N CYS A 94 -0.76 3.66 -22.13
CA CYS A 94 0.26 4.18 -23.03
C CYS A 94 0.34 3.36 -24.33
N TYR A 95 0.27 2.03 -24.23
CA TYR A 95 0.28 1.16 -25.40
C TYR A 95 -0.92 1.45 -26.32
N GLN A 96 -2.12 1.60 -25.76
CA GLN A 96 -3.33 1.91 -26.52
C GLN A 96 -3.28 3.31 -27.15
N GLU A 97 -2.80 4.32 -26.43
CA GLU A 97 -2.66 5.69 -26.94
C GLU A 97 -1.67 5.75 -28.12
N VAL A 98 -0.60 4.96 -28.08
CA VAL A 98 0.42 4.92 -29.16
C VAL A 98 -0.01 4.04 -30.34
N ALA A 99 -0.67 2.91 -30.08
CA ALA A 99 -1.10 1.97 -31.12
C ALA A 99 -2.33 2.47 -31.91
N GLY A 100 -3.12 3.41 -31.37
CA GLY A 100 -4.25 4.03 -32.06
C GLY A 100 -5.32 3.01 -32.52
N GLU A 101 -5.97 3.26 -33.66
CA GLU A 101 -6.99 2.36 -34.23
C GLU A 101 -6.43 0.98 -34.66
N ASN A 102 -5.11 0.83 -34.76
CA ASN A 102 -4.43 -0.43 -35.03
C ASN A 102 -4.23 -1.28 -33.76
N ALA A 103 -4.70 -0.83 -32.60
CA ALA A 103 -4.66 -1.53 -31.31
C ALA A 103 -5.60 -2.75 -31.23
N LYS A 104 -5.65 -3.60 -32.28
CA LYS A 104 -6.30 -4.92 -32.24
C LYS A 104 -5.53 -5.93 -31.35
N PHE A 105 -4.38 -5.54 -30.81
CA PHE A 105 -3.46 -6.39 -30.06
C PHE A 105 -3.57 -6.16 -28.55
N SER A 106 -3.76 -7.22 -27.79
CA SER A 106 -3.58 -7.17 -26.34
C SER A 106 -2.08 -7.05 -26.00
N VAL A 107 -1.74 -6.36 -24.91
CA VAL A 107 -0.34 -6.29 -24.41
C VAL A 107 0.28 -7.68 -24.22
N TYR A 108 -0.55 -8.69 -23.94
CA TYR A 108 -0.12 -10.09 -23.84
C TYR A 108 0.35 -10.66 -25.19
N GLN A 109 -0.34 -10.34 -26.28
CA GLN A 109 0.08 -10.75 -27.62
C GLN A 109 1.31 -9.97 -28.07
N ALA A 110 1.42 -8.68 -27.75
CA ALA A 110 2.62 -7.90 -28.02
C ALA A 110 3.85 -8.46 -27.30
N ARG A 111 3.71 -8.89 -26.04
CA ARG A 111 4.77 -9.58 -25.27
C ARG A 111 5.20 -10.91 -25.89
N ALA A 112 4.28 -11.61 -26.57
CA ALA A 112 4.56 -12.86 -27.27
C ALA A 112 4.98 -12.66 -28.74
N SER A 113 4.95 -11.43 -29.24
CA SER A 113 5.27 -11.12 -30.63
C SER A 113 6.79 -11.10 -30.87
N ASN A 114 7.19 -11.52 -32.06
CA ASN A 114 8.57 -11.38 -32.54
C ASN A 114 8.79 -10.10 -33.34
N ASP A 115 7.81 -9.20 -33.40
CA ASP A 115 7.91 -7.93 -34.12
C ASP A 115 8.70 -6.90 -33.29
N ASP A 116 9.85 -6.49 -33.81
CA ASP A 116 10.75 -5.55 -33.14
C ASP A 116 10.11 -4.18 -32.91
N ASN A 117 9.17 -3.76 -33.78
CA ASN A 117 8.43 -2.51 -33.56
C ASN A 117 7.52 -2.63 -32.32
N GLN A 118 6.82 -3.76 -32.16
CA GLN A 118 5.96 -4.01 -31.00
C GLN A 118 6.75 -4.07 -29.69
N LYS A 119 7.95 -4.68 -29.74
CA LYS A 119 8.87 -4.69 -28.59
C LYS A 119 9.32 -3.27 -28.24
N ALA A 120 9.73 -2.46 -29.22
CA ALA A 120 10.12 -1.07 -28.98
C ALA A 120 8.98 -0.23 -28.36
N PHE A 121 7.75 -0.42 -28.82
CA PHE A 121 6.58 0.25 -28.23
C PHE A 121 6.33 -0.18 -26.79
N LEU A 122 6.43 -1.48 -26.50
CA LEU A 122 6.28 -2.00 -25.14
C LEU A 122 7.35 -1.43 -24.20
N GLU A 123 8.61 -1.36 -24.64
CA GLU A 123 9.69 -0.77 -23.84
C GLU A 123 9.45 0.73 -23.59
N ARG A 124 8.96 1.47 -24.58
CA ARG A 124 8.55 2.87 -24.40
C ARG A 124 7.42 3.01 -23.38
N ALA A 125 6.40 2.15 -23.45
CA ALA A 125 5.27 2.17 -22.51
C ALA A 125 5.72 1.88 -21.07
N LYS A 126 6.61 0.90 -20.89
CA LYS A 126 7.25 0.60 -19.59
C LYS A 126 8.02 1.82 -19.06
N ALA A 127 8.86 2.44 -19.88
CA ALA A 127 9.63 3.61 -19.47
C ALA A 127 8.73 4.78 -19.05
N LEU A 128 7.63 5.02 -19.77
CA LEU A 128 6.66 6.05 -19.39
C LEU A 128 5.91 5.71 -18.10
N ALA A 129 5.53 4.45 -17.89
CA ALA A 129 4.93 4.00 -16.64
C ALA A 129 5.90 4.20 -15.46
N ASP A 130 7.18 3.88 -15.63
CA ASP A 130 8.21 4.04 -14.60
C ASP A 130 8.53 5.52 -14.29
N LEU A 131 8.32 6.43 -15.24
CA LEU A 131 8.39 7.88 -15.00
C LEU A 131 7.16 8.42 -14.26
N LYS A 132 6.00 7.76 -14.40
CA LYS A 132 4.72 8.24 -13.83
C LYS A 132 4.36 7.61 -12.50
N PHE A 133 4.86 6.42 -12.21
CA PHE A 133 4.48 5.66 -11.04
C PHE A 133 5.70 5.02 -10.37
N THR A 134 5.77 5.20 -9.05
CA THR A 134 6.73 4.50 -8.20
C THR A 134 6.02 4.00 -6.95
N TYR A 135 6.49 2.89 -6.39
CA TYR A 135 5.90 2.35 -5.18
C TYR A 135 6.96 2.10 -4.13
N VAL A 136 6.82 2.72 -2.96
CA VAL A 136 7.73 2.57 -1.83
C VAL A 136 7.02 1.79 -0.73
N VAL A 137 7.59 0.64 -0.36
CA VAL A 137 7.23 -0.07 0.87
C VAL A 137 8.27 0.26 1.92
N SER A 138 7.83 0.78 3.07
CA SER A 138 8.72 1.04 4.21
C SER A 138 8.73 -0.17 5.13
N CYS A 139 9.84 -0.90 5.17
CA CYS A 139 10.06 -2.08 6.01
C CYS A 139 11.24 -1.82 6.94
N GLN A 140 11.01 -1.25 8.13
CA GLN A 140 12.09 -0.94 9.09
C GLN A 140 13.01 -2.13 9.38
N VAL A 141 12.45 -3.34 9.52
CA VAL A 141 13.17 -4.54 9.95
C VAL A 141 13.88 -5.30 8.82
N TYR A 142 13.77 -4.86 7.56
CA TYR A 142 14.35 -5.56 6.41
C TYR A 142 15.85 -5.84 6.58
N GLY A 143 16.61 -4.85 7.05
CA GLY A 143 18.05 -4.98 7.29
C GLY A 143 18.38 -6.06 8.34
N THR A 144 17.55 -6.14 9.39
CA THR A 144 17.68 -7.17 10.44
C THR A 144 17.27 -8.55 9.93
N GLN A 145 16.16 -8.63 9.18
CA GLN A 145 15.71 -9.88 8.54
C GLN A 145 16.76 -10.47 7.61
N LYS A 146 17.44 -9.62 6.81
CA LYS A 146 18.51 -10.01 5.90
C LYS A 146 19.69 -10.68 6.62
N LYS A 147 20.06 -10.15 7.79
CA LYS A 147 21.20 -10.60 8.61
C LYS A 147 20.84 -11.72 9.60
N SER A 148 19.56 -11.95 9.86
CA SER A 148 19.09 -12.90 10.86
C SER A 148 19.43 -14.36 10.49
N GLY A 149 19.75 -15.18 11.49
CA GLY A 149 19.88 -16.64 11.34
C GLY A 149 18.56 -17.39 11.45
N ASP A 150 17.50 -16.72 11.88
CA ASP A 150 16.16 -17.31 12.02
C ASP A 150 15.51 -17.57 10.65
N ILE A 151 14.94 -18.77 10.48
CA ILE A 151 14.39 -19.26 9.21
C ILE A 151 13.23 -18.40 8.75
N HIS A 152 12.34 -17.99 9.66
CA HIS A 152 11.18 -17.17 9.34
C HIS A 152 11.62 -15.78 8.84
N ASN A 153 12.54 -15.12 9.56
CA ASN A 153 13.09 -13.84 9.12
C ASN A 153 13.80 -13.91 7.76
N ARG A 154 14.55 -14.98 7.50
CA ARG A 154 15.20 -15.22 6.21
C ARG A 154 14.17 -15.45 5.09
N SER A 155 13.07 -16.13 5.39
CA SER A 155 11.93 -16.29 4.47
C SER A 155 11.30 -14.94 4.14
N CYS A 156 11.00 -14.10 5.13
CA CYS A 156 10.46 -12.75 4.92
C CYS A 156 11.37 -11.88 4.05
N TYR A 157 12.68 -11.85 4.33
CA TYR A 157 13.66 -11.18 3.47
C TYR A 157 13.60 -11.69 2.02
N THR A 158 13.59 -13.01 1.82
CA THR A 158 13.59 -13.64 0.49
C THR A 158 12.31 -13.30 -0.27
N ASN A 159 11.15 -13.38 0.40
CA ASN A 159 9.86 -13.04 -0.20
C ASN A 159 9.80 -11.56 -0.61
N ILE A 160 10.32 -10.63 0.22
CA ILE A 160 10.38 -9.20 -0.14
C ILE A 160 11.33 -8.97 -1.31
N LEU A 161 12.49 -9.63 -1.34
CA LEU A 161 13.41 -9.57 -2.47
C LEU A 161 12.73 -10.07 -3.75
N GLN A 162 12.02 -11.20 -3.71
CA GLN A 162 11.27 -11.72 -4.85
C GLN A 162 10.22 -10.70 -5.35
N LEU A 163 9.51 -10.02 -4.45
CA LEU A 163 8.59 -8.94 -4.84
C LEU A 163 9.32 -7.80 -5.57
N MET A 164 10.49 -7.38 -5.08
CA MET A 164 11.30 -6.34 -5.75
C MET A 164 11.80 -6.77 -7.12
N LEU A 165 12.17 -8.05 -7.28
CA LEU A 165 12.60 -8.61 -8.57
C LEU A 165 11.41 -8.75 -9.53
N LYS A 166 10.22 -9.11 -9.03
CA LYS A 166 8.98 -9.25 -9.82
C LYS A 166 8.43 -7.90 -10.29
N TYR A 167 8.58 -6.85 -9.50
CA TYR A 167 7.95 -5.55 -9.72
C TYR A 167 8.96 -4.40 -9.89
N PRO A 168 9.29 -3.98 -11.13
CA PRO A 168 10.36 -3.02 -11.40
C PRO A 168 10.22 -1.63 -10.76
N SER A 169 8.99 -1.17 -10.49
CA SER A 169 8.73 0.13 -9.83
C SER A 169 8.65 0.03 -8.30
N LEU A 170 8.73 -1.18 -7.73
CA LEU A 170 8.75 -1.38 -6.29
C LEU A 170 10.11 -1.03 -5.73
N ARG A 171 10.11 -0.27 -4.64
CA ARG A 171 11.27 0.08 -3.83
C ARG A 171 10.99 -0.29 -2.39
N VAL A 172 12.03 -0.68 -1.67
CA VAL A 172 11.94 -0.97 -0.23
C VAL A 172 12.82 0.01 0.52
N ALA A 173 12.23 0.75 1.44
CA ALA A 173 12.95 1.60 2.36
C ALA A 173 13.08 0.91 3.71
N TYR A 174 14.26 0.91 4.32
CA TYR A 174 14.46 0.36 5.67
C TYR A 174 15.38 1.24 6.50
N VAL A 175 15.49 0.91 7.79
CA VAL A 175 16.39 1.60 8.72
C VAL A 175 17.60 0.70 8.99
N ASP A 176 18.79 1.18 8.64
CA ASP A 176 20.06 0.50 8.92
C ASP A 176 20.71 1.12 10.16
N GLU A 177 21.06 0.27 11.11
CA GLU A 177 21.77 0.62 12.33
C GLU A 177 23.23 0.19 12.21
N ARG A 178 24.16 1.10 12.51
CA ARG A 178 25.60 0.85 12.48
C ARG A 178 26.30 1.47 13.69
N GLU A 179 27.39 0.86 14.12
CA GLU A 179 28.33 1.41 15.09
C GLU A 179 29.39 2.25 14.36
N GLU A 180 29.71 3.44 14.86
CA GLU A 180 30.64 4.38 14.19
C GLU A 180 32.11 3.99 14.38
N THR A 181 32.43 3.26 15.46
CA THR A 181 33.74 2.62 15.70
C THR A 181 33.56 1.23 16.32
N ALA A 182 34.56 0.35 16.18
CA ALA A 182 34.56 -1.02 16.72
C ALA A 182 34.63 -1.12 18.26
N ASP A 183 34.56 0.01 18.96
CA ASP A 183 34.50 0.07 20.41
C ASP A 183 33.04 0.01 20.88
N ALA A 184 32.75 -0.87 21.83
CA ALA A 184 31.41 -1.11 22.39
C ALA A 184 30.75 0.10 23.09
N LYS A 185 31.40 1.27 23.11
CA LYS A 185 30.89 2.54 23.64
C LYS A 185 30.58 3.57 22.54
N SER A 186 30.74 3.22 21.28
CA SER A 186 30.51 4.14 20.17
C SER A 186 29.01 4.45 19.99
N PRO A 187 28.66 5.68 19.62
CA PRO A 187 27.26 6.04 19.40
C PRO A 187 26.72 5.30 18.18
N LYS A 188 25.50 4.74 18.31
CA LYS A 188 24.79 4.13 17.19
C LYS A 188 24.37 5.20 16.19
N VAL A 189 24.63 4.93 14.91
CA VAL A 189 24.23 5.79 13.80
C VAL A 189 23.16 5.09 12.98
N PHE A 190 22.10 5.82 12.67
CA PHE A 190 20.95 5.32 11.93
C PHE A 190 20.92 5.92 10.52
N TYR A 191 20.56 5.09 9.55
CA TYR A 191 20.40 5.50 8.16
C TYR A 191 19.04 5.06 7.64
N SER A 192 18.38 5.90 6.86
CA SER A 192 17.32 5.43 5.97
C SER A 192 17.92 5.04 4.64
N VAL A 193 17.62 3.81 4.21
CA VAL A 193 18.23 3.20 3.02
C VAL A 193 17.13 2.81 2.04
N LEU A 194 17.30 3.17 0.78
CA LEU A 194 16.39 2.80 -0.31
C LEU A 194 17.00 1.70 -1.17
N LEU A 195 16.24 0.64 -1.37
CA LEU A 195 16.62 -0.52 -2.19
C LEU A 195 15.72 -0.64 -3.43
N LYS A 196 16.27 -1.28 -4.47
CA LYS A 196 15.53 -1.82 -5.62
C LYS A 196 15.92 -3.27 -5.86
N GLY A 197 15.09 -4.00 -6.61
CA GLY A 197 15.49 -5.28 -7.18
C GLY A 197 16.47 -5.07 -8.34
N GLY A 198 17.63 -5.72 -8.28
CA GLY A 198 18.55 -5.88 -9.39
C GLY A 198 18.19 -7.09 -10.25
N ASN A 199 19.19 -7.79 -10.78
CA ASN A 199 18.95 -9.04 -11.52
C ASN A 199 18.62 -10.22 -10.59
N LYS A 200 19.32 -10.33 -9.46
CA LYS A 200 19.19 -11.44 -8.50
C LYS A 200 19.23 -11.01 -7.04
N PHE A 201 19.64 -9.77 -6.77
CA PHE A 201 19.90 -9.27 -5.42
C PHE A 201 19.26 -7.90 -5.25
N ASP A 202 19.08 -7.49 -4.01
CA ASP A 202 18.73 -6.11 -3.69
C ASP A 202 19.94 -5.19 -3.94
N GLU A 203 19.66 -4.03 -4.54
CA GLU A 203 20.66 -3.01 -4.84
C GLU A 203 20.32 -1.74 -4.06
N GLU A 204 21.30 -1.21 -3.31
CA GLU A 204 21.19 0.06 -2.62
C GLU A 204 21.25 1.22 -3.60
N ILE A 205 20.25 2.10 -3.53
CA ILE A 205 20.16 3.31 -4.37
C ILE A 205 20.62 4.54 -3.58
N TYR A 206 20.07 4.70 -2.38
CA TYR A 206 20.33 5.86 -1.53
C TYR A 206 20.51 5.42 -0.09
N ARG A 207 21.34 6.18 0.62
CA ARG A 207 21.55 6.07 2.07
C ARG A 207 21.64 7.47 2.65
N ILE A 208 20.74 7.76 3.58
CA ILE A 208 20.60 9.08 4.20
C ILE A 208 20.75 8.91 5.70
N LYS A 209 21.71 9.61 6.32
CA LYS A 209 21.90 9.61 7.77
C LYS A 209 20.68 10.25 8.44
N LEU A 210 20.11 9.56 9.41
CA LEU A 210 19.00 10.06 10.22
C LEU A 210 19.53 10.88 11.41
N PRO A 211 18.76 11.87 11.89
CA PRO A 211 19.16 12.70 13.03
C PRO A 211 19.13 11.94 14.37
N GLY A 212 18.55 10.74 14.39
CA GLY A 212 18.43 9.89 15.57
C GLY A 212 17.69 8.58 15.25
N PRO A 213 17.42 7.73 16.26
CA PRO A 213 16.66 6.50 16.09
C PRO A 213 15.19 6.80 15.74
N PRO A 214 14.69 6.39 14.56
CA PRO A 214 13.32 6.69 14.17
C PRO A 214 12.30 5.99 15.09
N ALA A 215 12.55 4.73 15.48
CA ALA A 215 11.63 3.95 16.33
C ALA A 215 11.42 4.50 17.75
N GLU A 216 12.10 5.58 18.15
CA GLU A 216 11.95 6.18 19.48
C GLU A 216 10.94 7.33 19.56
N ILE A 217 10.54 7.92 18.43
CA ILE A 217 9.72 9.14 18.40
C ILE A 217 8.21 8.82 18.42
N GLY A 218 7.76 7.80 17.69
CA GLY A 218 6.36 7.37 17.68
C GLY A 218 6.14 5.89 17.41
N GLU A 219 4.89 5.54 17.12
CA GLU A 219 4.49 4.17 16.78
C GLU A 219 5.01 3.72 15.40
N GLY A 220 4.95 2.40 15.13
CA GLY A 220 5.58 1.80 13.94
C GLY A 220 5.11 2.39 12.60
N LYS A 221 3.81 2.65 12.42
CA LYS A 221 3.24 3.18 11.16
C LYS A 221 3.73 4.60 10.81
N PRO A 222 3.58 5.61 11.68
CA PRO A 222 4.03 6.97 11.34
C PRO A 222 5.54 7.05 11.19
N GLU A 223 6.32 6.28 11.95
CA GLU A 223 7.78 6.24 11.78
C GLU A 223 8.19 5.65 10.44
N ASN A 224 7.56 4.56 10.02
CA ASN A 224 7.75 3.97 8.69
C ASN A 224 7.45 5.01 7.59
N GLN A 225 6.33 5.73 7.71
CA GLN A 225 6.00 6.75 6.73
C GLN A 225 7.03 7.90 6.73
N ASN A 226 7.43 8.39 7.90
CA ASN A 226 8.31 9.55 8.04
C ASN A 226 9.70 9.33 7.48
N HIS A 227 10.34 8.19 7.76
CA HIS A 227 11.70 7.97 7.24
C HIS A 227 11.68 7.65 5.73
N ALA A 228 10.60 7.04 5.22
CA ALA A 228 10.54 6.60 3.82
C ALA A 228 9.99 7.66 2.86
N ILE A 229 9.25 8.67 3.34
CA ILE A 229 8.61 9.69 2.49
C ILE A 229 9.60 10.43 1.58
N ILE A 230 10.85 10.61 2.03
CA ILE A 230 11.93 11.24 1.24
C ILE A 230 12.28 10.48 -0.05
N PHE A 231 11.97 9.18 -0.10
CA PHE A 231 12.22 8.33 -1.27
C PHE A 231 11.06 8.30 -2.27
N THR A 232 9.88 8.80 -1.88
CA THR A 232 8.75 8.98 -2.81
C THR A 232 9.08 10.03 -3.88
N ARG A 233 8.42 9.95 -5.03
CA ARG A 233 8.65 10.78 -6.22
C ARG A 233 7.31 11.28 -6.79
N GLY A 234 7.39 12.22 -7.72
CA GLY A 234 6.23 12.83 -8.36
C GLY A 234 5.51 13.89 -7.54
N GLU A 235 4.41 14.38 -8.08
CA GLU A 235 3.61 15.47 -7.51
C GLU A 235 2.58 14.98 -6.48
N ALA A 236 2.13 13.73 -6.59
CA ALA A 236 1.13 13.15 -5.70
C ALA A 236 1.67 11.94 -4.91
N LEU A 237 1.12 11.73 -3.72
CA LEU A 237 1.49 10.61 -2.84
C LEU A 237 0.24 9.94 -2.29
N GLN A 238 -0.01 8.69 -2.68
CA GLN A 238 -1.06 7.87 -2.09
C GLN A 238 -0.50 7.11 -0.88
N THR A 239 -1.17 7.23 0.26
CA THR A 239 -0.85 6.45 1.46
C THR A 239 -1.73 5.21 1.48
N ILE A 240 -1.13 4.02 1.60
CA ILE A 240 -1.83 2.74 1.56
C ILE A 240 -1.44 1.94 2.80
N ASP A 241 -2.42 1.38 3.50
CA ASP A 241 -2.18 0.45 4.60
C ASP A 241 -1.83 -0.95 4.09
N MET A 242 -1.09 -1.71 4.89
CA MET A 242 -0.65 -3.06 4.53
C MET A 242 -1.80 -4.03 4.22
N ASN A 243 -2.99 -3.81 4.76
CA ASN A 243 -4.15 -4.66 4.53
C ASN A 243 -5.08 -4.18 3.39
N GLN A 244 -4.68 -3.15 2.64
CA GLN A 244 -5.44 -2.69 1.48
C GLN A 244 -5.05 -3.44 0.19
N ASP A 245 -5.94 -3.47 -0.79
CA ASP A 245 -5.71 -4.06 -2.11
C ASP A 245 -6.26 -3.12 -3.19
N ASN A 246 -5.76 -3.21 -4.40
CA ASN A 246 -6.32 -2.49 -5.54
C ASN A 246 -6.75 -3.48 -6.61
N TYR A 247 -7.68 -3.05 -7.44
CA TYR A 247 -8.17 -3.83 -8.57
C TYR A 247 -7.68 -3.21 -9.87
N PHE A 248 -7.50 -4.05 -10.89
CA PHE A 248 -6.92 -3.61 -12.16
C PHE A 248 -7.81 -2.55 -12.83
N GLU A 249 -9.12 -2.74 -12.79
CA GLU A 249 -10.14 -1.81 -13.28
C GLU A 249 -10.18 -0.48 -12.52
N GLU A 250 -9.91 -0.50 -11.21
CA GLU A 250 -9.82 0.72 -10.39
C GLU A 250 -8.55 1.50 -10.73
N ALA A 251 -7.46 0.80 -11.03
CA ALA A 251 -6.19 1.40 -11.39
C ALA A 251 -6.26 2.29 -12.65
N PHE A 252 -7.13 1.99 -13.63
CA PHE A 252 -7.32 2.86 -14.81
C PHE A 252 -7.85 4.25 -14.46
N LYS A 253 -8.56 4.37 -13.35
CA LYS A 253 -9.25 5.60 -12.94
C LYS A 253 -8.31 6.61 -12.29
N ILE A 254 -7.09 6.19 -11.91
CA ILE A 254 -6.13 7.05 -11.18
C ILE A 254 -5.85 8.37 -11.90
N ARG A 255 -5.79 8.35 -13.24
CA ARG A 255 -5.61 9.56 -14.05
C ARG A 255 -6.70 10.60 -13.79
N ASN A 256 -7.95 10.17 -13.65
CA ASN A 256 -9.10 11.05 -13.44
C ASN A 256 -9.08 11.63 -12.02
N VAL A 257 -8.69 10.80 -11.06
CA VAL A 257 -8.56 11.18 -9.65
C VAL A 257 -7.48 12.22 -9.49
N LEU A 258 -6.29 12.00 -10.05
CA LEU A 258 -5.18 12.96 -9.93
C LEU A 258 -5.52 14.34 -10.52
N GLU A 259 -6.33 14.41 -11.58
CA GLU A 259 -6.78 15.70 -12.13
C GLU A 259 -7.72 16.47 -11.18
N GLU A 260 -8.27 15.83 -10.14
CA GLU A 260 -9.07 16.52 -9.12
C GLU A 260 -8.26 17.55 -8.33
N PHE A 261 -6.93 17.40 -8.23
CA PHE A 261 -6.04 18.42 -7.67
C PHE A 261 -6.10 19.75 -8.44
N ASN A 262 -6.40 19.68 -9.74
CA ASN A 262 -6.43 20.84 -10.62
C ASN A 262 -7.83 21.46 -10.75
N LYS A 263 -8.88 20.81 -10.26
CA LYS A 263 -10.25 21.32 -10.39
C LYS A 263 -10.53 22.41 -9.37
N GLU A 264 -10.98 23.56 -9.86
CA GLU A 264 -11.43 24.68 -9.04
C GLU A 264 -12.82 24.37 -8.45
N ARG A 265 -12.84 23.79 -7.24
CA ARG A 265 -14.09 23.43 -6.53
C ARG A 265 -14.48 24.45 -5.46
N ALA A 266 -13.52 25.22 -4.95
CA ALA A 266 -13.71 26.16 -3.85
C ALA A 266 -13.02 27.51 -4.13
N GLY A 267 -13.47 28.19 -5.18
CA GLY A 267 -12.82 29.41 -5.67
C GLY A 267 -11.38 29.12 -6.10
N ARG A 268 -10.42 29.93 -5.66
CA ARG A 268 -8.99 29.77 -6.02
C ARG A 268 -8.25 28.69 -5.20
N ARG A 269 -8.88 28.12 -4.17
CA ARG A 269 -8.22 27.08 -3.36
C ARG A 269 -8.27 25.75 -4.10
N LYS A 270 -7.13 25.08 -4.18
CA LYS A 270 -7.00 23.70 -4.70
C LYS A 270 -7.05 22.71 -3.54
N PRO A 271 -7.62 21.52 -3.72
CA PRO A 271 -7.56 20.49 -2.70
C PRO A 271 -6.10 20.05 -2.53
N THR A 272 -5.74 19.67 -1.32
CA THR A 272 -4.40 19.19 -0.95
C THR A 272 -4.42 17.72 -0.58
N ILE A 273 -5.60 17.16 -0.35
CA ILE A 273 -5.84 15.73 -0.17
C ILE A 273 -7.10 15.33 -0.93
N LEU A 274 -6.99 14.29 -1.75
CA LEU A 274 -8.10 13.66 -2.44
C LEU A 274 -8.50 12.40 -1.70
N GLY A 275 -9.68 12.45 -1.10
CA GLY A 275 -10.22 11.36 -0.32
C GLY A 275 -10.81 10.25 -1.17
N LEU A 276 -10.44 9.00 -0.93
CA LEU A 276 -10.98 7.85 -1.68
C LEU A 276 -11.85 6.96 -0.79
N ARG A 277 -12.74 6.21 -1.43
CA ARG A 277 -13.60 5.22 -0.78
C ARG A 277 -12.85 3.91 -0.56
N GLU A 278 -13.11 3.27 0.58
CA GLU A 278 -12.71 1.89 0.85
C GLU A 278 -13.87 0.91 0.60
N HIS A 279 -13.52 -0.31 0.18
CA HIS A 279 -14.43 -1.44 0.05
C HIS A 279 -13.96 -2.61 0.93
N ILE A 280 -14.77 -2.99 1.92
CA ILE A 280 -14.44 -4.06 2.87
C ILE A 280 -14.74 -5.43 2.25
N PHE A 281 -13.70 -6.07 1.71
CA PHE A 281 -13.85 -7.36 1.02
C PHE A 281 -13.95 -8.57 1.95
N THR A 282 -13.74 -8.40 3.27
CA THR A 282 -13.95 -9.47 4.27
C THR A 282 -15.39 -9.50 4.80
N GLY A 283 -16.29 -8.63 4.33
CA GLY A 283 -17.65 -8.50 4.85
C GLY A 283 -18.54 -9.73 4.65
N SER A 284 -18.25 -10.61 3.70
CA SER A 284 -19.05 -11.82 3.43
C SER A 284 -18.67 -13.02 4.32
N VAL A 285 -17.65 -12.88 5.17
CA VAL A 285 -17.08 -14.01 5.93
C VAL A 285 -17.97 -14.48 7.08
N SER A 286 -18.67 -13.57 7.75
CA SER A 286 -19.56 -13.88 8.88
C SER A 286 -20.62 -12.81 9.04
N SER A 287 -21.66 -13.08 9.84
CA SER A 287 -22.67 -12.06 10.19
C SER A 287 -22.06 -10.85 10.91
N LEU A 288 -21.05 -11.08 11.76
CA LEU A 288 -20.30 -10.02 12.43
C LEU A 288 -19.47 -9.19 11.44
N ALA A 289 -18.79 -9.85 10.50
CA ALA A 289 -18.05 -9.18 9.43
C ALA A 289 -18.98 -8.35 8.54
N TRP A 290 -20.17 -8.87 8.28
CA TRP A 290 -21.19 -8.19 7.48
C TRP A 290 -21.69 -6.91 8.16
N PHE A 291 -21.96 -6.98 9.48
CA PHE A 291 -22.36 -5.80 10.25
C PHE A 291 -21.26 -4.73 10.26
N MET A 292 -20.01 -5.12 10.55
CA MET A 292 -18.85 -4.23 10.52
C MET A 292 -18.65 -3.59 9.15
N SER A 293 -18.74 -4.39 8.08
CA SER A 293 -18.64 -3.91 6.70
C SER A 293 -19.71 -2.86 6.39
N ASN A 294 -20.94 -3.05 6.85
CA ASN A 294 -22.01 -2.07 6.67
C ASN A 294 -21.77 -0.77 7.46
N GLN A 295 -21.29 -0.87 8.71
CA GLN A 295 -20.92 0.30 9.52
C GLN A 295 -19.82 1.11 8.83
N GLU A 296 -18.74 0.46 8.39
CA GLU A 296 -17.65 1.11 7.67
C GLU A 296 -18.13 1.70 6.34
N SER A 297 -18.93 0.95 5.56
CA SER A 297 -19.52 1.41 4.30
C SER A 297 -20.31 2.71 4.49
N SER A 298 -21.10 2.82 5.56
CA SER A 298 -21.83 4.05 5.91
C SER A 298 -20.87 5.22 6.18
N PHE A 299 -19.80 4.98 6.94
CA PHE A 299 -18.80 6.01 7.23
C PHE A 299 -18.05 6.45 5.96
N VAL A 300 -17.48 5.52 5.20
CA VAL A 300 -16.64 5.80 4.02
C VAL A 300 -17.42 6.28 2.79
N THR A 301 -18.75 6.37 2.89
CA THR A 301 -19.62 6.93 1.86
C THR A 301 -20.40 8.14 2.39
N ILE A 302 -21.58 7.93 2.99
CA ILE A 302 -22.50 8.99 3.45
C ILE A 302 -21.80 9.91 4.45
N GLY A 303 -21.07 9.35 5.42
CA GLY A 303 -20.29 10.13 6.39
C GLY A 303 -19.25 11.01 5.72
N GLN A 304 -18.36 10.42 4.92
CA GLN A 304 -17.29 11.14 4.23
C GLN A 304 -17.82 12.19 3.23
N ARG A 305 -18.96 11.94 2.55
CA ARG A 305 -19.62 12.94 1.70
C ARG A 305 -19.97 14.19 2.48
N ILE A 306 -20.70 14.04 3.58
CA ILE A 306 -21.19 15.17 4.40
C ILE A 306 -20.00 15.92 5.03
N LEU A 307 -19.01 15.19 5.54
CA LEU A 307 -17.77 15.76 6.09
C LEU A 307 -17.00 16.57 5.04
N ALA A 308 -16.91 16.08 3.79
CA ALA A 308 -16.24 16.79 2.71
C ALA A 308 -17.05 17.99 2.21
N ASN A 309 -18.36 17.82 2.03
CA ASN A 309 -19.27 18.84 1.52
C ASN A 309 -20.72 18.58 2.00
N PRO A 310 -21.38 19.52 2.69
CA PRO A 310 -21.02 20.94 2.82
C PRO A 310 -20.12 21.29 4.01
N LEU A 311 -19.86 20.36 4.95
CA LEU A 311 -19.24 20.74 6.22
C LEU A 311 -17.77 21.17 6.10
N ARG A 312 -17.04 20.62 5.13
CA ARG A 312 -15.60 20.89 4.92
C ARG A 312 -14.73 20.60 6.13
N VAL A 313 -15.10 19.57 6.88
CA VAL A 313 -14.39 19.05 8.07
C VAL A 313 -13.93 17.59 7.88
N ARG A 314 -13.88 17.12 6.62
CA ARG A 314 -13.19 15.87 6.28
C ARG A 314 -11.70 16.02 6.52
N PHE A 315 -11.12 15.03 7.18
CA PHE A 315 -9.67 14.88 7.32
C PHE A 315 -9.19 13.58 6.68
N HIS A 316 -7.89 13.30 6.83
CA HIS A 316 -7.33 12.00 6.52
C HIS A 316 -7.52 11.08 7.73
N TYR A 317 -8.01 9.85 7.55
CA TYR A 317 -8.23 8.92 8.67
C TYR A 317 -7.55 7.57 8.46
N GLY A 318 -6.42 7.55 7.72
CA GLY A 318 -5.74 6.31 7.33
C GLY A 318 -6.38 5.59 6.13
N HIS A 319 -7.39 6.22 5.51
CA HIS A 319 -7.98 5.82 4.23
C HIS A 319 -6.95 5.91 3.09
N PRO A 320 -7.24 5.36 1.88
CA PRO A 320 -6.32 5.30 0.76
C PRO A 320 -6.26 6.63 0.00
N ASP A 321 -6.18 7.73 0.75
CA ASP A 321 -6.20 9.10 0.25
C ASP A 321 -4.90 9.42 -0.51
N ILE A 322 -5.02 10.37 -1.44
CA ILE A 322 -3.90 10.89 -2.22
C ILE A 322 -3.60 12.30 -1.77
N PHE A 323 -2.35 12.57 -1.42
CA PHE A 323 -1.86 13.86 -0.97
C PHE A 323 -1.18 14.61 -2.11
N ASP A 324 -1.32 15.94 -2.14
CA ASP A 324 -0.37 16.82 -2.83
C ASP A 324 0.97 16.69 -2.10
N ARG A 325 1.89 15.93 -2.70
CA ARG A 325 3.16 15.58 -2.08
C ARG A 325 4.01 16.83 -1.85
N ILE A 326 4.00 17.77 -2.79
CA ILE A 326 4.82 18.99 -2.72
C ILE A 326 4.33 19.86 -1.57
N PHE A 327 3.01 19.97 -1.41
CA PHE A 327 2.42 20.64 -0.26
C PHE A 327 2.83 19.97 1.05
N HIS A 328 2.62 18.66 1.19
CA HIS A 328 2.73 17.97 2.47
C HIS A 328 4.17 17.71 2.94
N ILE A 329 5.10 17.39 2.04
CA ILE A 329 6.48 17.06 2.44
C ILE A 329 7.22 18.25 3.09
N THR A 330 6.81 19.48 2.75
CA THR A 330 7.37 20.72 3.32
C THR A 330 6.59 21.23 4.53
N ARG A 331 5.51 20.54 4.94
CA ARG A 331 4.51 21.04 5.90
C ARG A 331 4.20 20.06 7.04
N GLY A 332 5.12 19.16 7.34
CA GLY A 332 4.99 18.21 8.45
C GLY A 332 4.57 16.80 8.03
N GLY A 333 4.56 16.49 6.73
CA GLY A 333 4.35 15.14 6.22
C GLY A 333 2.88 14.74 6.10
N VAL A 334 2.64 13.42 6.11
CA VAL A 334 1.32 12.79 5.93
C VAL A 334 0.72 12.26 7.23
N SER A 335 1.54 12.08 8.27
CA SER A 335 1.13 11.63 9.61
C SER A 335 2.06 12.24 10.66
N LYS A 336 1.69 12.14 11.95
CA LYS A 336 2.50 12.66 13.05
C LYS A 336 2.85 11.57 14.07
N ALA A 337 4.13 11.23 14.14
CA ALA A 337 4.63 10.29 15.12
C ALA A 337 4.54 10.84 16.55
N SER A 338 3.97 10.04 17.46
CA SER A 338 4.02 10.23 18.91
C SER A 338 3.73 8.90 19.58
N LYS A 339 4.35 8.65 20.74
CA LYS A 339 4.10 7.45 21.54
C LYS A 339 2.87 7.54 22.45
N VAL A 340 2.37 8.76 22.71
CA VAL A 340 1.41 9.01 23.80
C VAL A 340 0.27 9.95 23.39
N ILE A 341 0.55 10.99 22.60
CA ILE A 341 -0.36 12.14 22.44
C ILE A 341 -1.14 12.09 21.12
N ASN A 342 -0.63 11.39 20.09
CA ASN A 342 -1.25 11.34 18.77
C ASN A 342 -1.64 9.89 18.45
N LEU A 343 -2.61 9.32 19.18
CA LEU A 343 -3.05 7.94 18.95
C LEU A 343 -3.70 7.76 17.55
N SER A 344 -4.24 8.85 17.00
CA SER A 344 -4.69 8.93 15.61
C SER A 344 -3.68 9.73 14.77
N GLU A 345 -2.55 9.12 14.44
CA GLU A 345 -1.42 9.77 13.77
C GLU A 345 -1.79 10.35 12.39
N ASP A 346 -2.70 9.69 11.68
CA ASP A 346 -3.09 9.99 10.29
C ASP A 346 -3.88 11.31 10.21
N ILE A 347 -4.69 11.62 11.23
CA ILE A 347 -5.57 12.80 11.21
C ILE A 347 -4.80 14.12 11.17
N PHE A 348 -3.57 14.12 11.69
CA PHE A 348 -2.70 15.27 11.65
C PHE A 348 -2.33 15.69 10.22
N GLY A 349 -2.32 14.75 9.26
CA GLY A 349 -2.20 15.09 7.84
C GLY A 349 -3.35 15.99 7.39
N GLY A 350 -4.57 15.67 7.81
CA GLY A 350 -5.77 16.49 7.56
C GLY A 350 -5.75 17.84 8.30
N PHE A 351 -5.36 17.85 9.58
CA PHE A 351 -5.23 19.10 10.34
C PHE A 351 -4.22 20.05 9.72
N ASN A 352 -3.01 19.55 9.39
CA ASN A 352 -1.97 20.35 8.74
C ASN A 352 -2.42 20.89 7.39
N SER A 353 -3.17 20.09 6.61
CA SER A 353 -3.80 20.53 5.37
C SER A 353 -4.71 21.74 5.61
N THR A 354 -5.68 21.60 6.52
CA THR A 354 -6.68 22.65 6.78
C THR A 354 -6.06 23.91 7.38
N LEU A 355 -5.17 23.77 8.38
CA LEU A 355 -4.50 24.90 9.04
C LEU A 355 -3.64 25.72 8.08
N ARG A 356 -3.15 25.11 6.98
CA ARG A 356 -2.33 25.77 5.97
C ARG A 356 -3.10 26.18 4.72
N GLY A 357 -4.43 26.27 4.83
CA GLY A 357 -5.32 26.77 3.79
C GLY A 357 -5.67 25.76 2.69
N GLY A 358 -5.21 24.53 2.82
CA GLY A 358 -5.65 23.39 2.02
C GLY A 358 -7.02 22.89 2.46
N TYR A 359 -7.56 21.92 1.72
CA TYR A 359 -8.79 21.23 2.09
C TYR A 359 -8.83 19.85 1.45
N VAL A 360 -9.76 19.04 1.94
CA VAL A 360 -9.85 17.62 1.62
C VAL A 360 -11.15 17.34 0.87
N THR A 361 -11.08 16.70 -0.30
CA THR A 361 -12.25 16.26 -1.08
C THR A 361 -12.55 14.78 -0.87
N HIS A 362 -13.67 14.29 -1.40
CA HIS A 362 -14.03 12.87 -1.38
C HIS A 362 -14.55 12.41 -2.75
N HIS A 363 -14.07 11.27 -3.23
CA HIS A 363 -14.33 10.73 -4.56
C HIS A 363 -14.64 9.23 -4.49
N GLU A 364 -15.82 8.83 -4.97
CA GLU A 364 -16.34 7.46 -4.84
C GLU A 364 -16.38 6.68 -6.17
N TYR A 365 -16.00 7.30 -7.28
CA TYR A 365 -15.94 6.61 -8.58
C TYR A 365 -14.71 5.69 -8.71
N ILE A 366 -13.75 5.84 -7.79
CA ILE A 366 -12.64 4.92 -7.55
C ILE A 366 -12.77 4.36 -6.13
N GLN A 367 -12.32 3.13 -5.93
CA GLN A 367 -12.25 2.54 -4.61
C GLN A 367 -11.01 1.65 -4.46
N VAL A 368 -10.60 1.45 -3.20
CA VAL A 368 -9.51 0.55 -2.82
C VAL A 368 -10.08 -0.49 -1.85
N GLY A 369 -9.71 -1.75 -2.04
CA GLY A 369 -10.12 -2.83 -1.15
C GLY A 369 -9.44 -2.69 0.21
N LYS A 370 -10.14 -3.04 1.30
CA LYS A 370 -9.59 -3.06 2.66
C LYS A 370 -9.95 -4.38 3.34
N GLY A 371 -8.93 -5.08 3.82
CA GLY A 371 -9.11 -6.27 4.65
C GLY A 371 -9.33 -5.85 6.09
N ARG A 372 -10.34 -6.44 6.73
CA ARG A 372 -10.61 -6.26 8.16
C ARG A 372 -10.61 -7.59 8.87
N ASP A 373 -10.10 -7.58 10.10
CA ASP A 373 -10.25 -8.70 11.01
C ASP A 373 -11.71 -8.83 11.43
N VAL A 374 -12.22 -10.05 11.35
CA VAL A 374 -13.65 -10.35 11.50
C VAL A 374 -14.00 -10.96 12.86
N GLY A 375 -13.00 -11.07 13.75
CA GLY A 375 -13.17 -11.55 15.12
C GLY A 375 -13.62 -10.43 16.06
N LEU A 376 -14.45 -10.77 17.05
CA LEU A 376 -14.99 -9.81 18.01
C LEU A 376 -13.90 -9.05 18.79
N ASN A 377 -12.83 -9.75 19.20
CA ASN A 377 -11.73 -9.14 19.93
C ASN A 377 -10.97 -8.09 19.09
N PRO A 378 -10.49 -8.41 17.86
CA PRO A 378 -9.92 -7.41 16.96
C PRO A 378 -10.85 -6.22 16.67
N ILE A 379 -12.14 -6.48 16.46
CA ILE A 379 -13.15 -5.43 16.23
C ILE A 379 -13.24 -4.50 17.45
N SER A 380 -13.33 -5.04 18.66
CA SER A 380 -13.39 -4.25 19.90
C SER A 380 -12.15 -3.36 20.08
N ILE A 381 -10.95 -3.89 19.79
CA ILE A 381 -9.70 -3.11 19.83
C ILE A 381 -9.72 -1.98 18.80
N PHE A 382 -10.22 -2.23 17.60
CA PHE A 382 -10.35 -1.21 16.56
C PHE A 382 -11.32 -0.09 16.99
N GLU A 383 -12.50 -0.43 17.48
CA GLU A 383 -13.48 0.55 17.96
C GLU A 383 -12.94 1.36 19.14
N ALA A 384 -12.20 0.73 20.06
CA ALA A 384 -11.53 1.43 21.15
C ALA A 384 -10.48 2.44 20.63
N LYS A 385 -9.70 2.08 19.60
CA LYS A 385 -8.76 3.01 18.96
C LYS A 385 -9.48 4.22 18.36
N VAL A 386 -10.57 4.00 17.62
CA VAL A 386 -11.38 5.07 17.02
C VAL A 386 -11.99 5.98 18.10
N ALA A 387 -12.55 5.38 19.17
CA ALA A 387 -13.13 6.13 20.29
C ALA A 387 -12.10 7.01 21.01
N ASN A 388 -10.90 6.47 21.28
CA ASN A 388 -9.79 7.23 21.88
C ASN A 388 -9.37 8.41 20.98
N GLY A 389 -9.23 8.16 19.68
CA GLY A 389 -8.91 9.20 18.70
C GLY A 389 -9.94 10.33 18.66
N ASN A 390 -11.22 10.01 18.73
CA ASN A 390 -12.29 11.02 18.78
C ASN A 390 -12.28 11.81 20.10
N GLY A 391 -11.91 11.16 21.21
CA GLY A 391 -11.68 11.82 22.49
C GLY A 391 -10.55 12.86 22.41
N GLU A 392 -9.40 12.48 21.82
CA GLU A 392 -8.27 13.38 21.60
C GLU A 392 -8.65 14.60 20.75
N GLN A 393 -9.41 14.39 19.67
CA GLN A 393 -9.87 15.47 18.79
C GLN A 393 -10.75 16.47 19.55
N THR A 394 -11.68 15.97 20.36
CA THR A 394 -12.58 16.82 21.16
C THR A 394 -11.79 17.68 22.15
N LEU A 395 -10.79 17.11 22.81
CA LEU A 395 -9.92 17.84 23.74
C LEU A 395 -9.01 18.85 23.01
N SER A 396 -8.48 18.50 21.85
CA SER A 396 -7.58 19.36 21.08
C SER A 396 -8.30 20.58 20.49
N LEU A 397 -9.57 20.42 20.09
CA LEU A 397 -10.45 21.52 19.68
C LEU A 397 -10.75 22.47 20.84
N ALA A 398 -10.93 21.95 22.06
CA ALA A 398 -11.16 22.76 23.26
C ALA A 398 -9.94 23.60 23.67
N CYS A 399 -8.71 23.20 23.30
CA CYS A 399 -7.50 23.98 23.54
C CYS A 399 -7.19 25.03 22.44
N SER A 400 -7.96 25.04 21.35
CA SER A 400 -7.74 25.93 20.19
C SER A 400 -8.80 27.04 20.04
N LEU A 401 -9.81 27.04 20.92
CA LEU A 401 -10.80 28.10 21.14
C LEU A 401 -10.43 28.85 22.42
#